data_AF-A0A6G9YTH5-F1
#
_entry.id   AF-A0A6G9YTH5-F1
#
_cell.length_a   1.000
_cell.length_b   1.000
_cell.length_c   1.000
_cell.angle_alpha   90.00
_cell.angle_beta   90.00
_cell.angle_gamma   90.00
#
_symmetry.space_group_name_H-M   'P 1'
#
loop_
_entity.id
_entity.type
_entity.pdbx_description
1 polymer ?
#
loop_
_entity_poly.entity_id
_entity_poly.type
_entity_poly.pdbx_seq_one_letter_code
_entity_poly.pdbx_strand_id
1 'polypeptide(L)'
;MSRFPTYENCQPPEGQEPDPKVIYQWALAAIPFHGSTPLILQEEARAQLSELLWNLGFEHNPEKQTKKIRAPWRGQQHYLNGAIEVVDVNDPEPDPVTIPDPLAYTAHEQAVMAERLYHTGMLGDRVPAYREHEFAEEESGAPFDPAEHSPSTVNGYLMAAKPPERRRVIAAEMVGKQRDQILRKWRGV
;
A
#
# COMPACT_ATOMS: atom_id res chain seq x y z
N MET A 1 16.68 3.13 -1.95
CA MET A 1 16.44 4.28 -1.06
C MET A 1 17.59 4.33 -0.08
N SER A 2 18.35 5.42 -0.05
CA SER A 2 19.49 5.57 0.87
C SER A 2 18.93 5.77 2.29
N ARG A 3 19.35 4.89 3.22
CA ARG A 3 18.88 4.84 4.61
C ARG A 3 19.41 6.07 5.37
N PHE A 4 18.68 6.55 6.37
CA PHE A 4 19.17 7.64 7.22
C PHE A 4 20.51 7.25 7.89
N PRO A 5 21.57 8.08 7.80
CA PRO A 5 22.86 7.76 8.39
C PRO A 5 22.80 7.96 9.91
N THR A 6 22.92 6.87 10.65
CA THR A 6 23.07 6.88 12.12
C THR A 6 24.51 6.58 12.49
N TYR A 7 24.89 6.88 13.74
CA TYR A 7 26.25 6.60 14.22
C TYR A 7 26.62 5.13 14.00
N GLU A 8 25.73 4.21 14.36
CA GLU A 8 25.93 2.76 14.29
C GLU A 8 26.08 2.27 12.85
N ASN A 9 25.28 2.81 11.92
CA ASN A 9 25.34 2.43 10.51
C ASN A 9 26.57 3.01 9.79
N CYS A 10 27.20 4.04 10.36
CA CYS A 10 28.41 4.68 9.84
C CYS A 10 29.70 4.05 10.39
N GLN A 11 29.63 3.22 11.44
CA GLN A 11 30.79 2.52 11.96
C GLN A 11 31.16 1.33 11.07
N PRO A 12 32.45 1.02 10.89
CA PRO A 12 32.86 -0.19 10.19
C PRO A 12 32.40 -1.43 10.98
N PRO A 13 32.08 -2.53 10.28
CA PRO A 13 31.94 -3.83 10.93
C PRO A 13 33.23 -4.20 11.68
N GLU A 14 33.09 -5.02 12.72
CA GLU A 14 34.22 -5.46 13.53
C GLU A 14 35.32 -6.09 12.64
N GLY A 15 36.55 -5.58 12.77
CA GLY A 15 37.71 -6.06 11.99
C GLY A 15 37.88 -5.43 10.60
N GLN A 16 37.07 -4.45 10.22
CA GLN A 16 37.27 -3.67 8.99
C GLN A 16 37.82 -2.27 9.27
N GLU A 17 38.62 -1.75 8.34
CA GLU A 17 39.07 -0.36 8.40
C GLU A 17 37.88 0.60 8.17
N PRO A 18 37.83 1.72 8.89
CA PRO A 18 36.79 2.73 8.70
C PRO A 18 36.92 3.40 7.33
N ASP A 19 35.80 3.59 6.62
CA ASP A 19 35.77 4.41 5.41
C ASP A 19 35.66 5.90 5.80
N PRO A 20 36.67 6.74 5.46
CA PRO A 20 36.67 8.17 5.74
C PRO A 20 35.43 8.91 5.20
N LYS A 21 34.85 8.44 4.09
CA LYS A 21 33.67 9.05 3.46
C LYS A 21 32.36 8.73 4.17
N VAL A 22 32.36 7.75 5.07
CA VAL A 22 31.15 7.23 5.72
C VAL A 22 31.09 7.60 7.20
N ILE A 23 32.23 7.56 7.90
CA ILE A 23 32.29 7.57 9.36
C ILE A 23 31.64 8.79 10.04
N TYR A 24 31.63 9.96 9.38
CA TYR A 24 31.02 11.18 9.92
C TYR A 24 29.72 11.59 9.25
N GLN A 25 29.17 10.78 8.33
CA GLN A 25 27.92 11.15 7.65
C GLN A 25 26.74 11.35 8.61
N TRP A 26 26.69 10.58 9.72
CA TRP A 26 25.65 10.71 10.73
C TRP A 26 25.61 12.11 11.35
N ALA A 27 26.76 12.73 11.62
CA ALA A 27 26.86 14.05 12.23
C ALA A 27 26.54 15.18 11.24
N LEU A 28 26.64 14.90 9.93
CA LEU A 28 26.40 15.85 8.85
C LEU A 28 24.97 15.75 8.29
N ALA A 29 24.12 14.89 8.86
CA ALA A 29 22.76 14.65 8.38
C ALA A 29 21.83 15.86 8.58
N ALA A 30 22.04 16.63 9.66
CA ALA A 30 21.33 17.86 9.94
C ALA A 30 22.24 18.86 10.64
N ILE A 31 22.66 19.88 9.90
CA ILE A 31 23.50 20.95 10.43
C ILE A 31 22.59 22.11 10.84
N PRO A 32 22.63 22.60 12.09
CA PRO A 32 21.89 23.79 12.47
C PRO A 32 22.20 24.96 11.53
N PHE A 33 21.17 25.50 10.91
CA PHE A 33 21.26 26.64 10.00
C PHE A 33 20.34 27.75 10.48
N HIS A 34 20.21 28.81 9.69
CA HIS A 34 19.46 29.99 10.09
C HIS A 34 18.02 29.67 10.52
N GLY A 35 17.65 30.08 11.72
CA GLY A 35 16.31 29.86 12.30
C GLY A 35 16.12 28.43 12.78
N SER A 36 14.96 27.85 12.48
CA SER A 36 14.57 26.49 12.87
C SER A 36 14.82 25.43 11.78
N THR A 37 15.30 25.84 10.61
CA THR A 37 15.48 24.94 9.46
C THR A 37 16.90 24.40 9.46
N PRO A 38 17.12 23.07 9.52
CA PRO A 38 18.46 22.51 9.37
C PRO A 38 18.95 22.66 7.91
N LEU A 39 20.24 22.90 7.74
CA LEU A 39 20.91 22.71 6.47
C LEU A 39 21.05 21.21 6.23
N ILE A 40 20.34 20.75 5.22
CA ILE A 40 20.39 19.36 4.76
C ILE A 40 21.35 19.29 3.58
N LEU A 41 22.36 18.43 3.71
CA LEU A 41 23.34 18.18 2.66
C LEU A 41 23.01 16.90 1.89
N GLN A 42 23.29 16.90 0.58
CA GLN A 42 23.23 15.71 -0.26
C GLN A 42 24.32 14.70 0.14
N GLU A 43 24.10 13.43 -0.18
CA GLU A 43 24.99 12.32 0.22
C GLU A 43 26.43 12.54 -0.25
N GLU A 44 26.62 12.99 -1.49
CA GLU A 44 27.92 13.23 -2.09
C GLU A 44 28.68 14.36 -1.38
N ALA A 45 27.97 15.43 -1.00
CA ALA A 45 28.57 16.54 -0.25
C ALA A 45 28.95 16.12 1.17
N ARG A 46 28.11 15.31 1.84
CA ARG A 46 28.44 14.74 3.16
C ARG A 46 29.64 13.82 3.09
N ALA A 47 29.77 13.02 2.04
CA ALA A 47 30.92 12.12 1.86
C ALA A 47 32.23 12.89 1.76
N GLN A 48 32.27 13.97 0.98
CA GLN A 48 33.45 14.83 0.86
C GLN A 48 33.80 15.53 2.19
N LEU A 49 32.80 16.02 2.92
CA LEU A 49 33.02 16.64 4.24
C LEU A 49 33.44 15.62 5.29
N SER A 50 32.92 14.39 5.26
CA SER A 50 33.34 13.30 6.15
C SER A 50 34.82 12.98 5.95
N GLU A 51 35.25 12.83 4.69
CA GLU A 51 36.66 12.60 4.35
C GLU A 51 37.54 13.77 4.77
N LEU A 52 37.05 15.01 4.62
CA LEU A 52 37.76 16.20 5.12
C LEU A 52 37.96 16.16 6.64
N LEU A 53 36.90 15.87 7.42
CA LEU A 53 36.97 15.78 8.88
C LEU A 53 37.95 14.69 9.32
N TRP A 54 37.92 13.54 8.65
CA TRP A 54 38.87 12.45 8.87
C TRP A 54 40.32 12.91 8.64
N ASN A 55 40.59 13.55 7.50
CA ASN A 55 41.93 14.04 7.15
C ASN A 55 42.42 15.16 8.08
N LEU A 56 41.49 15.91 8.70
CA LEU A 56 41.80 16.90 9.73
C LEU A 56 42.08 16.28 11.12
N GLY A 57 41.96 14.95 11.25
CA GLY A 57 42.19 14.23 12.51
C GLY A 57 41.07 14.41 13.53
N PHE A 58 39.83 14.68 13.08
CA PHE A 58 38.68 14.65 13.98
C PHE A 58 38.46 13.22 14.47
N GLU A 59 38.05 13.09 15.73
CA GLU A 59 37.61 11.84 16.35
C GLU A 59 36.35 12.11 17.17
N HIS A 60 35.38 11.20 17.11
CA HIS A 60 34.17 11.30 17.93
C HIS A 60 34.47 10.89 19.38
N ASN A 61 34.07 11.73 20.33
CA ASN A 61 34.16 11.44 21.75
C ASN A 61 32.73 11.36 22.34
N PRO A 62 32.23 10.14 22.62
CA PRO A 62 30.89 9.94 23.18
C PRO A 62 30.67 10.64 24.53
N GLU A 63 31.70 10.75 25.37
CA GLU A 63 31.59 11.37 26.71
C GLU A 63 31.34 12.88 26.64
N LYS A 64 31.74 13.53 25.53
CA LYS A 64 31.53 14.96 25.30
C LYS A 64 30.26 15.26 24.48
N GLN A 65 29.54 14.23 24.04
CA GLN A 65 28.36 14.41 23.22
C GLN A 65 27.17 14.91 24.04
N THR A 66 26.73 16.14 23.78
CA THR A 66 25.58 16.77 24.46
C THR A 66 24.31 16.75 23.61
N LYS A 67 24.43 16.49 22.30
CA LYS A 67 23.32 16.53 21.34
C LYS A 67 23.25 15.27 20.51
N LYS A 68 22.07 14.96 20.01
CA LYS A 68 21.83 13.89 19.03
C LYS A 68 20.94 14.39 17.90
N ILE A 69 21.09 13.78 16.73
CA ILE A 69 20.22 14.02 15.59
C ILE A 69 19.08 13.01 15.67
N ARG A 70 17.85 13.51 15.78
CA ARG A 70 16.63 12.72 15.81
C ARG A 70 16.09 12.60 14.39
N ALA A 71 15.89 11.37 13.93
CA ALA A 71 15.28 11.10 12.63
C ALA A 71 13.84 11.63 12.58
N PRO A 72 13.30 11.93 11.38
CA PRO A 72 11.93 12.36 11.23
C PRO A 72 10.97 11.32 11.82
N TRP A 73 10.13 11.69 12.78
CA TRP A 73 9.17 10.76 13.38
C TRP A 73 7.83 10.71 12.62
N ARG A 74 7.61 11.63 11.67
CA ARG A 74 6.47 11.65 10.75
C ARG A 74 6.90 11.83 9.30
N GLY A 75 6.07 11.33 8.41
CA GLY A 75 6.26 11.44 6.96
C GLY A 75 7.28 10.43 6.44
N GLN A 76 7.96 10.78 5.36
CA GLN A 76 8.93 9.88 4.73
C GLN A 76 10.21 9.80 5.57
N GLN A 77 10.63 8.57 5.89
CA GLN A 77 11.87 8.27 6.60
C GLN A 77 13.08 8.40 5.66
N HIS A 78 13.42 9.63 5.30
CA HIS A 78 14.50 9.94 4.36
C HIS A 78 15.34 11.12 4.88
N TYR A 79 16.65 11.14 4.59
CA TYR A 79 17.56 12.19 5.06
C TYR A 79 17.27 13.58 4.48
N LEU A 80 16.50 13.68 3.39
CA LEU A 80 16.03 14.96 2.83
C LEU A 80 14.74 15.48 3.48
N ASN A 81 14.21 14.77 4.47
CA ASN A 81 13.04 15.25 5.19
C ASN A 81 13.44 16.36 6.17
N GLY A 82 12.83 17.54 6.02
CA GLY A 82 13.09 18.72 6.87
C GLY A 82 12.70 18.56 8.34
N ALA A 83 11.95 17.53 8.69
CA ALA A 83 11.53 17.24 10.07
C ALA A 83 12.60 16.53 10.92
N ILE A 84 13.88 16.62 10.53
CA ILE A 84 15.02 16.19 11.35
C ILE A 84 15.27 17.25 12.43
N GLU A 85 15.51 16.80 13.65
CA GLU A 85 15.74 17.70 14.78
C GLU A 85 17.11 17.42 15.40
N VAL A 86 17.77 18.47 15.88
CA VAL A 86 18.95 18.35 16.75
C VAL A 86 18.48 18.61 18.18
N VAL A 87 18.50 17.57 19.00
CA VAL A 87 17.90 17.55 20.34
C VAL A 87 18.95 17.21 21.40
N ASP A 88 18.59 17.35 22.68
CA ASP A 88 19.47 16.89 23.75
C ASP A 88 19.71 15.37 23.66
N VAL A 89 20.91 14.91 24.02
CA VAL A 89 21.23 13.48 23.98
C VAL A 89 20.26 12.65 24.84
N ASN A 90 19.75 13.25 25.92
CA ASN A 90 18.83 12.60 26.86
C ASN A 90 17.35 12.79 26.51
N ASP A 91 17.01 13.58 25.49
CA ASP A 91 15.61 13.77 25.12
C ASP A 91 15.02 12.44 24.64
N PRO A 92 13.84 12.04 25.13
CA PRO A 92 13.25 10.75 24.78
C PRO A 92 12.98 10.66 23.27
N GLU A 93 13.04 9.46 22.71
CA GLU A 93 12.56 9.24 21.34
C GLU A 93 11.02 9.39 21.32
N PRO A 94 10.46 10.06 20.29
CA PRO A 94 9.02 10.19 20.17
C PRO A 94 8.38 8.81 19.93
N ASP A 95 7.15 8.65 20.39
CA ASP A 95 6.40 7.41 20.18
C ASP A 95 6.29 7.12 18.67
N PRO A 96 6.57 5.89 18.22
CA PRO A 96 6.45 5.51 16.82
C PRO A 96 5.01 5.74 16.34
N VAL A 97 4.84 6.66 15.38
CA VAL A 97 3.56 6.85 14.71
C VAL A 97 3.43 5.76 13.66
N THR A 98 2.75 4.67 14.01
CA THR A 98 2.42 3.61 13.07
C THR A 98 1.28 4.04 12.16
N ILE A 99 1.30 3.53 10.92
CA ILE A 99 0.13 3.68 10.05
C ILE A 99 -0.99 2.86 10.70
N PRO A 100 -2.16 3.46 10.97
CA PRO A 100 -3.32 2.72 11.46
C PRO A 100 -3.64 1.53 10.56
N ASP A 101 -3.84 0.35 11.13
CA ASP A 101 -4.35 -0.80 10.37
C ASP A 101 -5.87 -0.68 10.26
N PRO A 102 -6.44 -0.41 9.07
CA PRO A 102 -7.88 -0.25 8.91
C PRO A 102 -8.65 -1.53 9.28
N LEU A 103 -8.03 -2.70 9.12
CA LEU A 103 -8.66 -4.00 9.35
C LEU A 103 -8.79 -4.35 10.83
N ALA A 104 -7.99 -3.74 11.68
CA ALA A 104 -8.07 -3.92 13.13
C ALA A 104 -9.24 -3.15 13.76
N TYR A 105 -9.84 -2.20 13.04
CA TYR A 105 -10.97 -1.41 13.50
C TYR A 105 -12.30 -2.13 13.33
N THR A 106 -13.28 -1.75 14.16
CA THR A 106 -14.67 -2.16 13.97
C THR A 106 -15.26 -1.58 12.68
N ALA A 107 -16.31 -2.19 12.15
CA ALA A 107 -16.98 -1.71 10.93
C ALA A 107 -17.46 -0.25 11.05
N HIS A 108 -17.89 0.18 12.24
CA HIS A 108 -18.32 1.56 12.47
C HIS A 108 -17.14 2.55 12.38
N GLU A 109 -16.01 2.22 13.02
CA GLU A 109 -14.80 3.04 12.97
C GLU A 109 -14.23 3.13 11.55
N GLN A 110 -14.26 2.02 10.79
CA GLN A 110 -13.87 2.01 9.38
C GLN A 110 -14.76 2.93 8.53
N ALA A 111 -16.08 2.91 8.75
CA ALA A 111 -17.01 3.80 8.04
C ALA A 111 -16.73 5.28 8.36
N VAL A 112 -16.47 5.62 9.63
CA VAL A 112 -16.10 6.99 10.03
C VAL A 112 -14.77 7.42 9.41
N MET A 113 -13.77 6.52 9.33
CA MET A 113 -12.51 6.80 8.63
C MET A 113 -12.74 7.03 7.14
N ALA A 114 -13.56 6.22 6.48
CA ALA A 114 -13.88 6.37 5.06
C ALA A 114 -14.57 7.71 4.77
N GLU A 115 -15.54 8.12 5.59
CA GLU A 115 -16.20 9.43 5.50
C GLU A 115 -15.21 10.59 5.62
N ARG A 116 -14.28 10.52 6.59
CA ARG A 116 -13.23 11.55 6.72
C ARG A 116 -12.34 11.62 5.48
N LEU A 117 -11.94 10.47 4.93
CA LEU A 117 -11.13 10.42 3.72
C LEU A 117 -11.91 10.92 2.49
N TYR A 118 -13.23 10.71 2.44
CA TYR A 118 -14.11 11.26 1.41
C TYR A 118 -14.18 12.79 1.49
N HIS A 119 -14.49 13.34 2.67
CA HIS A 119 -14.59 14.79 2.88
C HIS A 119 -13.27 15.53 2.67
N THR A 120 -12.13 14.88 2.90
CA THR A 120 -10.80 15.44 2.62
C THR A 120 -10.39 15.32 1.15
N GLY A 121 -11.25 14.73 0.30
CA GLY A 121 -11.00 14.55 -1.14
C GLY A 121 -9.96 13.47 -1.45
N MET A 122 -9.50 12.70 -0.46
CA MET A 122 -8.45 11.69 -0.62
C MET A 122 -8.92 10.43 -1.35
N LEU A 123 -10.21 10.08 -1.30
CA LEU A 123 -10.78 9.00 -2.12
C LEU A 123 -11.07 9.42 -3.57
N GLY A 124 -11.17 10.72 -3.87
CA GLY A 124 -11.56 11.22 -5.19
C GLY A 124 -12.80 10.52 -5.77
N ASP A 125 -12.86 10.40 -7.11
CA ASP A 125 -13.91 9.63 -7.82
C ASP A 125 -13.68 8.12 -7.79
N ARG A 126 -12.70 7.64 -7.00
CA ARG A 126 -12.28 6.23 -6.97
C ARG A 126 -13.04 5.39 -5.95
N VAL A 127 -14.02 5.96 -5.26
CA VAL A 127 -15.02 5.17 -4.55
C VAL A 127 -15.76 4.38 -5.64
N PRO A 128 -15.66 3.04 -5.70
CA PRO A 128 -16.59 2.29 -6.52
C PRO A 128 -17.98 2.71 -6.06
N ALA A 129 -18.80 3.23 -6.97
CA ALA A 129 -20.17 3.61 -6.62
C ALA A 129 -20.77 2.42 -5.85
N TYR A 130 -21.31 2.69 -4.66
CA TYR A 130 -22.02 1.69 -3.89
C TYR A 130 -23.06 1.06 -4.82
N ARG A 131 -22.81 -0.17 -5.26
CA ARG A 131 -23.76 -0.94 -6.04
C ARG A 131 -24.54 -1.76 -5.04
N GLU A 132 -25.68 -1.22 -4.62
CA GLU A 132 -26.66 -1.86 -3.74
C GLU A 132 -27.17 -3.22 -4.29
N HIS A 133 -26.74 -3.63 -5.49
CA HIS A 133 -27.30 -4.74 -6.26
C HIS A 133 -26.27 -5.78 -6.76
N GLU A 134 -25.04 -5.83 -6.25
CA GLU A 134 -24.18 -7.03 -6.43
C GLU A 134 -24.55 -8.14 -5.44
N PHE A 135 -25.84 -8.35 -5.22
CA PHE A 135 -26.36 -9.60 -4.69
C PHE A 135 -26.51 -10.56 -5.87
N ALA A 136 -26.22 -11.84 -5.64
CA ALA A 136 -26.67 -12.87 -6.56
C ALA A 136 -28.21 -12.80 -6.62
N GLU A 137 -28.77 -12.37 -7.76
CA GLU A 137 -30.20 -12.51 -8.00
C GLU A 137 -30.51 -14.01 -8.03
N GLU A 138 -31.10 -14.52 -6.96
CA GLU A 138 -31.82 -15.79 -7.00
C GLU A 138 -33.12 -15.51 -7.76
N GLU A 139 -33.18 -15.87 -9.05
CA GLU A 139 -34.42 -15.87 -9.81
C GLU A 139 -35.39 -16.84 -9.11
N SER A 140 -36.22 -16.31 -8.20
CA SER A 140 -37.23 -17.06 -7.45
C SER A 140 -38.37 -17.45 -8.40
N GLY A 141 -38.13 -18.50 -9.17
CA GLY A 141 -39.07 -19.14 -10.06
C GLY A 141 -38.71 -20.60 -10.22
N ALA A 142 -39.70 -21.47 -10.42
CA ALA A 142 -39.44 -22.87 -10.74
C ALA A 142 -38.55 -22.93 -12.02
N PRO A 143 -37.47 -23.70 -12.04
CA PRO A 143 -36.59 -23.80 -13.20
C PRO A 143 -37.39 -24.24 -14.43
N PHE A 144 -37.27 -23.52 -15.55
CA PHE A 144 -37.96 -23.86 -16.80
C PHE A 144 -37.63 -25.29 -17.22
N ASP A 145 -38.63 -26.16 -17.32
CA ASP A 145 -38.45 -27.54 -17.80
C ASP A 145 -38.79 -27.63 -19.29
N PRO A 146 -37.79 -27.87 -20.17
CA PRO A 146 -38.06 -27.97 -21.59
C PRO A 146 -38.98 -29.14 -21.93
N ALA A 147 -39.08 -30.19 -21.11
CA ALA A 147 -39.94 -31.34 -21.37
C ALA A 147 -41.43 -30.99 -21.34
N GLU A 148 -41.85 -29.99 -20.56
CA GLU A 148 -43.25 -29.58 -20.44
C GLU A 148 -43.73 -28.67 -21.58
N HIS A 149 -42.81 -28.19 -22.41
CA HIS A 149 -43.10 -27.15 -23.39
C HIS A 149 -42.89 -27.58 -24.85
N SER A 150 -43.56 -26.88 -25.76
CA SER A 150 -43.40 -27.10 -27.20
C SER A 150 -41.99 -26.67 -27.67
N PRO A 151 -41.47 -27.24 -28.77
CA PRO A 151 -40.15 -26.87 -29.29
C PRO A 151 -40.02 -25.40 -29.67
N SER A 152 -41.12 -24.77 -30.10
CA SER A 152 -41.18 -23.34 -30.40
C SER A 152 -41.08 -22.51 -29.12
N THR A 153 -41.75 -22.93 -28.05
CA THR A 153 -41.71 -22.30 -26.73
C THR A 153 -40.31 -22.38 -26.11
N VAL A 154 -39.67 -23.55 -26.18
CA VAL A 154 -38.29 -23.74 -25.67
C VAL A 154 -37.30 -22.88 -26.45
N ASN A 155 -37.43 -22.82 -27.77
CA ASN A 155 -36.59 -21.93 -28.57
C ASN A 155 -36.83 -20.45 -28.27
N GLY A 156 -38.08 -20.04 -28.03
CA GLY A 156 -38.40 -18.67 -27.61
C GLY A 156 -37.77 -18.31 -26.27
N TYR A 157 -37.85 -19.23 -25.29
CA TYR A 157 -37.22 -19.07 -23.98
C TYR A 157 -35.70 -18.95 -24.06
N LEU A 158 -35.04 -19.85 -24.80
CA LEU A 158 -33.58 -19.86 -24.95
C LEU A 158 -33.01 -18.60 -25.61
N MET A 159 -33.79 -17.92 -26.46
CA MET A 159 -33.38 -16.65 -27.07
C MET A 159 -33.25 -15.52 -26.05
N ALA A 160 -34.10 -15.52 -25.01
CA ALA A 160 -34.12 -14.49 -23.97
C ALA A 160 -33.34 -14.89 -22.70
N ALA A 161 -33.08 -16.18 -22.48
CA ALA A 161 -32.42 -16.68 -21.28
C ALA A 161 -30.96 -16.17 -21.12
N LYS A 162 -30.46 -16.09 -19.90
CA LYS A 162 -29.03 -15.79 -19.61
C LYS A 162 -28.14 -17.00 -20.01
N PRO A 163 -26.84 -16.82 -20.34
CA PRO A 163 -25.94 -17.91 -20.72
C PRO A 163 -25.90 -19.14 -19.77
N PRO A 164 -25.88 -19.01 -18.43
CA PRO A 164 -25.92 -20.18 -17.54
C PRO A 164 -27.24 -20.95 -17.64
N GLU A 165 -28.37 -20.24 -17.75
CA GLU A 165 -29.69 -20.84 -17.86
C GLU A 165 -29.90 -21.54 -19.21
N ARG A 166 -29.36 -20.98 -20.30
CA ARG A 166 -29.36 -21.66 -21.61
C ARG A 166 -28.66 -23.01 -21.53
N ARG A 167 -27.49 -23.07 -20.88
CA ARG A 167 -26.74 -24.33 -20.69
C ARG A 167 -27.52 -25.34 -19.87
N ARG A 168 -28.17 -24.91 -18.79
CA ARG A 168 -29.01 -25.78 -17.97
C ARG A 168 -30.16 -26.38 -18.78
N VAL A 169 -30.88 -25.57 -19.54
CA VAL A 169 -32.04 -26.01 -20.34
C VAL A 169 -31.61 -26.92 -21.51
N ILE A 170 -30.49 -26.63 -22.17
CA ILE A 170 -29.93 -27.52 -23.20
C ILE A 170 -29.47 -28.85 -22.60
N ALA A 171 -28.82 -28.83 -21.43
CA ALA A 171 -28.45 -30.07 -20.74
C ALA A 171 -29.68 -30.89 -20.35
N ALA A 172 -30.75 -30.25 -19.86
CA ALA A 172 -32.02 -30.91 -19.57
C ALA A 172 -32.66 -31.51 -20.84
N GLU A 173 -32.57 -30.82 -21.99
CA GLU A 173 -33.07 -31.32 -23.27
C GLU A 173 -32.24 -32.51 -23.80
N MET A 174 -30.92 -32.52 -23.56
CA MET A 174 -30.03 -33.63 -23.92
C MET A 174 -30.29 -34.89 -23.09
N VAL A 175 -30.69 -34.74 -21.84
CA VAL A 175 -31.05 -35.88 -20.97
C VAL A 175 -32.50 -36.32 -21.17
N GLY A 176 -33.40 -35.39 -21.52
CA GLY A 176 -34.83 -35.61 -21.68
C GLY A 176 -35.24 -36.02 -23.10
N LYS A 177 -36.08 -35.19 -23.74
CA LYS A 177 -36.76 -35.52 -25.01
C LYS A 177 -35.86 -35.52 -26.25
N GLN A 178 -34.62 -35.02 -26.14
CA GLN A 178 -33.60 -35.04 -27.19
C GLN A 178 -34.09 -34.54 -28.55
N ARG A 179 -34.84 -33.44 -28.57
CA ARG A 179 -35.46 -32.95 -29.82
C ARG A 179 -34.39 -32.32 -30.72
N ASP A 180 -34.17 -32.96 -31.87
CA ASP A 180 -33.10 -32.60 -32.83
C ASP A 180 -33.16 -31.13 -33.28
N GLN A 181 -34.35 -30.58 -33.49
CA GLN A 181 -34.52 -29.17 -33.89
C GLN A 181 -34.02 -28.15 -32.85
N ILE A 182 -33.97 -28.52 -31.57
CA ILE A 182 -33.45 -27.66 -30.49
C ILE A 182 -31.95 -27.86 -30.37
N LEU A 183 -31.50 -29.12 -30.29
CA LEU A 183 -30.09 -29.48 -30.11
C LEU A 183 -29.21 -29.08 -31.30
N ARG A 184 -29.73 -29.15 -32.53
CA ARG A 184 -29.01 -28.69 -33.73
C ARG A 184 -28.87 -27.17 -33.75
N LYS A 185 -29.88 -26.44 -33.28
CA LYS A 185 -29.90 -24.96 -33.31
C LYS A 185 -28.99 -24.36 -32.24
N TRP A 186 -28.91 -24.99 -31.07
CA TRP A 186 -28.12 -24.52 -29.93
C TRP A 186 -26.86 -25.35 -29.70
N ARG A 187 -26.34 -25.98 -30.77
CA ARG A 187 -25.12 -26.79 -30.73
C ARG A 187 -23.93 -25.91 -30.33
N GLY A 188 -23.25 -26.26 -29.24
CA GLY A 188 -22.05 -25.57 -28.76
C GLY A 188 -22.29 -24.53 -27.65
N VAL A 189 -23.54 -24.40 -27.19
CA VAL A 189 -23.87 -23.78 -25.89
C VAL A 189 -23.61 -24.78 -24.78
#